data_AF-A0A930F3T5-F1
#
_entry.id   AF-A0A930F3T5-F1
#
_cell.length_a   1.000
_cell.length_b   1.000
_cell.length_c   1.000
_cell.angle_alpha   90.00
_cell.angle_beta   90.00
_cell.angle_gamma   90.00
#
_symmetry.space_group_name_H-M   'P 1'
#
loop_
_entity.id
_entity.type
_entity.pdbx_description
1 polymer ?
#
loop_
_entity_poly.entity_id
_entity_poly.type
_entity_poly.pdbx_seq_one_letter_code
_entity_poly.pdbx_strand_id
1 'polypeptide(L)'
;MGKKILTVLLCIVLTGCMQSSQTMQERLDEEIAAVSALPIPSASHRKPFYTYYTEPSIGHYRSTETSNAFSYQSTKFVMNLNVQAIMDSSTDIAQSIYTQKPIAKNTGSFQNTLDESVSYVCEIYQVDRHYAVFFTSSTVNFFGVTYAGDATELAGKMYSIARSVIVRKDVVLQVYSHESAIDYEGEAINLYKDIAPEEGTLQELIEDKTHIDNKKDKDKTTDN
;
A
#
# COMPACT_ATOMS: atom_id res chain seq x y z
N MET A 1 41.53 18.75 38.06
CA MET A 1 41.61 17.88 36.86
C MET A 1 40.27 17.24 36.46
N GLY A 2 39.30 17.03 37.37
CA GLY A 2 38.01 16.37 37.05
C GLY A 2 37.09 17.07 36.05
N LYS A 3 37.14 18.40 35.91
CA LYS A 3 36.30 19.14 34.93
C LYS A 3 36.62 18.81 33.46
N LYS A 4 37.89 18.50 33.15
CA LYS A 4 38.32 18.16 31.78
C LYS A 4 37.90 16.74 31.36
N ILE A 5 37.81 15.83 32.33
CA ILE A 5 37.38 14.44 32.12
C ILE A 5 35.88 14.36 31.86
N LEU A 6 35.08 15.18 32.56
CA LEU A 6 33.63 15.25 32.37
C LEU A 6 33.26 15.77 30.96
N THR A 7 34.01 16.73 30.41
CA THR A 7 33.77 17.25 29.07
C THR A 7 34.07 16.22 27.97
N VAL A 8 35.13 15.41 28.14
CA VAL A 8 35.45 14.34 27.19
C VAL A 8 34.41 13.23 27.23
N LEU A 9 33.91 12.87 28.41
CA LEU A 9 32.83 11.89 28.57
C LEU A 9 31.52 12.38 27.92
N LEU A 10 31.19 13.66 28.08
CA LEU A 10 29.99 14.27 27.48
C LEU A 10 30.06 14.31 25.94
N CYS A 11 31.24 14.57 25.36
CA CYS A 11 31.44 14.53 23.92
C CYS A 11 31.29 13.12 23.32
N ILE A 12 31.70 12.07 24.05
CA ILE A 12 31.55 10.67 23.59
C ILE A 12 30.08 10.25 23.57
N VAL A 13 29.28 10.68 24.56
CA VAL A 13 27.83 10.38 24.60
C VAL A 13 27.07 11.14 23.49
N LEU A 14 27.56 12.30 23.04
CA LEU A 14 26.96 13.10 21.97
C LEU A 14 27.30 12.62 20.54
N THR A 15 28.27 11.72 20.37
CA THR A 15 28.60 11.13 19.05
C THR A 15 27.72 9.93 18.67
N GLY A 16 26.77 9.55 19.52
CA GLY A 16 25.85 8.43 19.31
C GLY A 16 24.59 8.79 18.52
N CYS A 17 24.74 9.22 17.27
CA CYS A 17 23.71 9.09 16.26
C CYS A 17 24.43 8.79 14.95
N MET A 18 24.90 7.55 14.81
CA MET A 18 25.31 7.05 13.50
C MET A 18 24.05 7.09 12.65
N GLN A 19 23.98 8.07 11.74
CA GLN A 19 22.93 8.12 10.74
C GLN A 19 23.03 6.80 9.99
N SER A 20 22.04 5.93 10.19
CA SER A 20 21.98 4.63 9.54
C SER A 20 22.16 4.87 8.05
N SER A 21 23.28 4.43 7.47
CA SER A 21 23.59 4.59 6.04
C SER A 21 22.77 3.62 5.18
N GLN A 22 21.64 3.19 5.72
CA GLN A 22 20.85 2.10 5.23
C GLN A 22 20.05 2.54 4.02
N THR A 23 20.07 1.70 3.01
CA THR A 23 19.37 1.93 1.75
C THR A 23 17.85 1.88 1.97
N MET A 24 17.08 2.49 1.06
CA MET A 24 15.61 2.42 1.12
C MET A 24 15.11 0.96 1.10
N GLN A 25 15.80 0.09 0.36
CA GLN A 25 15.51 -1.34 0.28
C GLN A 25 15.67 -2.01 1.64
N GLU A 26 16.84 -1.87 2.29
CA GLU A 26 17.09 -2.47 3.60
C GLU A 26 16.11 -1.95 4.66
N ARG A 27 15.78 -0.65 4.63
CA ARG A 27 14.79 -0.06 5.55
C ARG A 27 13.39 -0.63 5.32
N LEU A 28 13.00 -0.86 4.06
CA LEU A 28 11.72 -1.48 3.72
C LEU A 28 11.68 -2.94 4.21
N ASP A 29 12.74 -3.70 3.98
CA ASP A 29 12.82 -5.10 4.37
C ASP A 29 12.75 -5.27 5.89
N GLU A 30 13.47 -4.42 6.65
CA GLU A 30 13.41 -4.40 8.11
C GLU A 30 12.02 -4.03 8.64
N GLU A 31 11.38 -3.01 8.07
CA GLU A 31 10.04 -2.59 8.50
C GLU A 31 9.00 -3.67 8.24
N ILE A 32 9.00 -4.29 7.05
CA ILE A 32 8.10 -5.39 6.73
C ILE A 32 8.36 -6.59 7.65
N ALA A 33 9.62 -6.93 7.93
CA ALA A 33 9.96 -8.01 8.85
C ALA A 33 9.49 -7.72 10.29
N ALA A 34 9.69 -6.48 10.77
CA ALA A 34 9.27 -6.04 12.09
C ALA A 34 7.74 -6.12 12.24
N VAL A 35 6.99 -5.59 11.27
CA VAL A 35 5.52 -5.67 11.29
C VAL A 35 5.04 -7.11 11.15
N SER A 36 5.71 -7.94 10.32
CA SER A 36 5.36 -9.36 10.15
C SER A 36 5.42 -10.15 11.46
N ALA A 37 6.40 -9.84 12.31
CA ALA A 37 6.56 -10.49 13.61
C ALA A 37 5.47 -10.13 14.63
N LEU A 38 4.71 -9.05 14.39
CA LEU A 38 3.59 -8.67 15.23
C LEU A 38 2.37 -9.57 14.99
N PRO A 39 1.59 -9.86 16.04
CA PRO A 39 0.32 -10.57 15.91
C PRO A 39 -0.67 -9.75 15.06
N ILE A 40 -1.46 -10.44 14.25
CA ILE A 40 -2.47 -9.78 13.40
C ILE A 40 -3.64 -9.37 14.28
N PRO A 41 -3.97 -8.06 14.37
CA PRO A 41 -5.10 -7.61 15.17
C PRO A 41 -6.43 -8.08 14.57
N SER A 42 -7.42 -8.28 15.43
CA SER A 42 -8.79 -8.51 14.98
C SER A 42 -9.36 -7.25 14.33
N ALA A 43 -10.22 -7.44 13.32
CA ALA A 43 -10.83 -6.33 12.59
C ALA A 43 -11.61 -5.40 13.53
N SER A 44 -11.35 -4.09 13.41
CA SER A 44 -12.07 -3.02 14.13
C SER A 44 -13.12 -2.33 13.24
N HIS A 45 -13.05 -2.53 11.93
CA HIS A 45 -13.94 -1.92 10.94
C HIS A 45 -14.61 -2.97 10.05
N ARG A 46 -15.87 -2.71 9.71
CA ARG A 46 -16.69 -3.56 8.85
C ARG A 46 -17.31 -2.74 7.74
N LYS A 47 -17.09 -3.17 6.50
CA LYS A 47 -17.70 -2.64 5.27
C LYS A 47 -18.68 -3.65 4.67
N PRO A 48 -19.34 -3.38 3.53
CA PRO A 48 -20.15 -4.37 2.80
C PRO A 48 -19.34 -5.52 2.22
N PHE A 49 -18.14 -5.26 1.68
CA PHE A 49 -17.32 -6.28 1.00
C PHE A 49 -16.18 -6.89 1.83
N TYR A 50 -15.63 -6.17 2.81
CA TYR A 50 -14.56 -6.68 3.66
C TYR A 50 -14.63 -6.17 5.10
N THR A 51 -13.77 -6.70 5.96
CA THR A 51 -13.43 -6.15 7.28
C THR A 51 -11.94 -5.89 7.36
N TYR A 52 -11.52 -4.96 8.22
CA TYR A 52 -10.11 -4.63 8.41
C TYR A 52 -9.87 -4.01 9.80
N TYR A 53 -8.61 -3.96 10.21
CA TYR A 53 -8.15 -3.26 11.41
C TYR A 53 -7.37 -2.01 11.01
N THR A 54 -7.49 -0.95 11.82
CA THR A 54 -6.55 0.17 11.83
C THR A 54 -6.15 0.48 13.25
N GLU A 55 -4.87 0.76 13.46
CA GLU A 55 -4.37 1.21 14.75
C GLU A 55 -4.93 2.60 15.14
N PRO A 56 -5.02 2.93 16.44
CA PRO A 56 -5.60 4.19 16.89
C PRO A 56 -4.91 5.46 16.36
N SER A 57 -3.64 5.37 15.96
CA SER A 57 -2.85 6.45 15.37
C SER A 57 -3.22 6.77 13.91
N ILE A 58 -4.01 5.94 13.25
CA ILE A 58 -4.43 6.14 11.85
C ILE A 58 -5.83 6.76 11.82
N GLY A 59 -5.89 7.98 11.29
CA GLY A 59 -7.15 8.70 11.09
C GLY A 59 -7.91 8.21 9.86
N HIS A 60 -9.24 8.37 9.88
CA HIS A 60 -10.15 8.08 8.76
C HIS A 60 -10.80 9.36 8.27
N TYR A 61 -10.82 9.59 6.95
CA TYR A 61 -11.27 10.88 6.37
C TYR A 61 -12.39 10.72 5.36
N ARG A 62 -12.28 9.72 4.49
CA ARG A 62 -13.28 9.38 3.48
C ARG A 62 -13.34 7.89 3.32
N SER A 63 -14.51 7.38 3.00
CA SER A 63 -14.75 5.95 2.98
C SER A 63 -15.93 5.64 2.09
N THR A 64 -15.76 4.66 1.22
CA THR A 64 -16.75 4.18 0.25
C THR A 64 -16.90 2.67 0.39
N GLU A 65 -17.79 2.01 -0.34
CA GLU A 65 -17.97 0.57 -0.10
C GLU A 65 -16.70 -0.26 -0.37
N THR A 66 -15.91 0.13 -1.36
CA THR A 66 -14.67 -0.54 -1.76
C THR A 66 -13.42 0.15 -1.24
N SER A 67 -13.50 1.39 -0.76
CA SER A 67 -12.29 2.19 -0.56
C SER A 67 -12.27 2.97 0.75
N ASN A 68 -11.07 3.35 1.20
CA ASN A 68 -10.85 4.20 2.36
C ASN A 68 -9.69 5.17 2.09
N ALA A 69 -9.82 6.40 2.58
CA ALA A 69 -8.74 7.34 2.72
C ALA A 69 -8.38 7.49 4.20
N PHE A 70 -7.12 7.21 4.48
CA PHE A 70 -6.49 7.25 5.78
C PHE A 70 -5.51 8.41 5.88
N SER A 71 -5.08 8.72 7.10
CA SER A 71 -3.91 9.57 7.33
C SER A 71 -3.14 9.06 8.53
N TYR A 72 -1.82 9.13 8.42
CA TYR A 72 -0.88 8.82 9.46
C TYR A 72 0.19 9.89 9.47
N GLN A 73 0.40 10.55 10.61
CA GLN A 73 1.39 11.64 10.75
C GLN A 73 1.29 12.73 9.67
N SER A 74 0.08 13.08 9.23
CA SER A 74 -0.21 14.04 8.13
C SER A 74 0.02 13.50 6.70
N THR A 75 0.52 12.28 6.56
CA THR A 75 0.60 11.58 5.29
C THR A 75 -0.71 10.87 5.00
N LYS A 76 -1.39 11.27 3.93
CA LYS A 76 -2.60 10.61 3.46
C LYS A 76 -2.26 9.40 2.61
N PHE A 77 -3.04 8.34 2.76
CA PHE A 77 -2.93 7.16 1.91
C PHE A 77 -4.30 6.53 1.72
N VAL A 78 -4.49 5.87 0.60
CA VAL A 78 -5.76 5.26 0.19
C VAL A 78 -5.60 3.75 0.17
N MET A 79 -6.67 3.06 0.51
CA MET A 79 -6.86 1.63 0.34
C MET A 79 -8.07 1.39 -0.56
N ASN A 80 -7.93 0.55 -1.58
CA ASN A 80 -9.00 0.08 -2.45
C ASN A 80 -9.05 -1.45 -2.40
N LEU A 81 -10.25 -2.02 -2.44
CA LEU A 81 -10.46 -3.45 -2.57
C LEU A 81 -9.96 -3.93 -3.94
N ASN A 82 -9.04 -4.88 -4.04
CA ASN A 82 -8.53 -5.36 -5.32
C ASN A 82 -9.53 -6.30 -6.01
N VAL A 83 -10.62 -5.75 -6.56
CA VAL A 83 -11.72 -6.52 -7.16
C VAL A 83 -11.21 -7.41 -8.28
N GLN A 84 -10.28 -6.94 -9.13
CA GLN A 84 -9.74 -7.75 -10.23
C GLN A 84 -9.07 -9.03 -9.72
N ALA A 85 -8.14 -8.92 -8.76
CA ALA A 85 -7.45 -10.09 -8.21
C ALA A 85 -8.39 -11.01 -7.39
N ILE A 86 -9.49 -10.49 -6.86
CA ILE A 86 -10.53 -11.28 -6.19
C ILE A 86 -11.36 -12.07 -7.22
N MET A 87 -11.71 -11.44 -8.35
CA MET A 87 -12.50 -12.05 -9.42
C MET A 87 -11.69 -13.08 -10.21
N ASP A 88 -10.41 -12.81 -10.43
CA ASP A 88 -9.50 -13.66 -11.16
C ASP A 88 -8.20 -13.88 -10.36
N SER A 89 -8.10 -15.04 -9.72
CA SER A 89 -6.91 -15.42 -8.94
C SER A 89 -5.65 -15.61 -9.77
N SER A 90 -5.75 -15.65 -11.11
CA SER A 90 -4.59 -15.69 -12.02
C SER A 90 -3.98 -14.32 -12.29
N THR A 91 -4.64 -13.24 -11.84
CA THR A 91 -4.13 -11.87 -11.92
C THR A 91 -2.76 -11.78 -11.25
N ASP A 92 -1.75 -11.42 -12.04
CA ASP A 92 -0.40 -11.20 -11.52
C ASP A 92 -0.33 -9.85 -10.80
N ILE A 93 -0.38 -9.88 -9.47
CA ILE A 93 -0.23 -8.70 -8.63
C ILE A 93 1.21 -8.15 -8.60
N ALA A 94 2.19 -8.89 -9.13
CA ALA A 94 3.60 -8.52 -9.10
C ALA A 94 4.06 -7.77 -10.35
N GLN A 95 3.20 -7.68 -11.37
CA GLN A 95 3.50 -6.97 -12.60
C GLN A 95 3.65 -5.47 -12.30
N SER A 96 4.88 -4.99 -12.41
CA SER A 96 5.16 -3.56 -12.35
C SER A 96 4.57 -2.93 -13.61
N ILE A 97 3.52 -2.14 -13.43
CA ILE A 97 2.85 -1.44 -14.54
C ILE A 97 3.73 -0.29 -15.04
N TYR A 98 4.59 0.25 -14.16
CA TYR A 98 5.46 1.36 -14.50
C TYR A 98 6.77 0.94 -15.18
N THR A 99 7.20 1.79 -16.11
CA THR A 99 8.46 1.61 -16.86
C THR A 99 9.70 1.94 -16.03
N GLN A 100 9.61 2.83 -15.02
CA GLN A 100 10.75 3.04 -14.12
C GLN A 100 10.83 1.93 -13.08
N LYS A 101 12.06 1.57 -12.74
CA LYS A 101 12.35 0.59 -11.71
C LYS A 101 12.10 1.19 -10.31
N PRO A 102 11.42 0.50 -9.39
CA PRO A 102 11.29 0.97 -8.02
C PRO A 102 12.66 1.05 -7.34
N ILE A 103 12.82 2.03 -6.45
CA ILE A 103 14.04 2.20 -5.65
C ILE A 103 14.11 1.22 -4.48
N ALA A 104 12.97 0.66 -4.09
CA ALA A 104 12.85 -0.45 -3.16
C ALA A 104 11.63 -1.30 -3.53
N LYS A 105 11.77 -2.62 -3.47
CA LYS A 105 10.71 -3.58 -3.74
C LYS A 105 10.81 -4.74 -2.78
N ASN A 106 9.71 -5.06 -2.11
CA ASN A 106 9.58 -6.23 -1.26
C ASN A 106 8.36 -7.05 -1.72
N THR A 107 8.54 -8.35 -1.92
CA THR A 107 7.50 -9.25 -2.41
C THR A 107 7.42 -10.46 -1.50
N GLY A 108 6.22 -10.97 -1.26
CA GLY A 108 6.06 -12.17 -0.45
C GLY A 108 4.63 -12.63 -0.34
N SER A 109 4.36 -13.38 0.71
CA SER A 109 3.02 -13.72 1.14
C SER A 109 2.92 -13.66 2.66
N PHE A 110 1.70 -13.49 3.16
CA PHE A 110 1.38 -13.60 4.59
C PHE A 110 0.14 -14.45 4.78
N GLN A 111 0.00 -15.05 5.96
CA GLN A 111 -1.26 -15.65 6.38
C GLN A 111 -2.16 -14.55 6.95
N ASN A 112 -3.41 -14.47 6.50
CA ASN A 112 -4.39 -13.59 7.14
C ASN A 112 -4.99 -14.25 8.40
N THR A 113 -5.96 -13.60 9.03
CA THR A 113 -6.63 -14.13 10.23
C THR A 113 -7.49 -15.37 10.00
N LEU A 114 -7.67 -15.79 8.73
CA LEU A 114 -8.37 -17.01 8.34
C LEU A 114 -7.40 -18.11 7.87
N ASP A 115 -6.09 -17.95 8.11
CA ASP A 115 -5.03 -18.84 7.61
C ASP A 115 -5.02 -19.00 6.08
N GLU A 116 -5.50 -17.98 5.36
CA GLU A 116 -5.36 -17.90 3.91
C GLU A 116 -4.03 -17.23 3.54
N SER A 117 -3.30 -17.84 2.62
CA SER A 117 -2.09 -17.25 2.04
C SER A 117 -2.45 -16.12 1.08
N VAL A 118 -2.03 -14.91 1.40
CA VAL A 118 -2.24 -13.70 0.60
C VAL A 118 -0.89 -13.23 0.08
N SER A 119 -0.70 -13.26 -1.23
CA SER A 119 0.48 -12.70 -1.89
C SER A 119 0.45 -11.18 -1.84
N TYR A 120 1.63 -10.56 -1.81
CA TYR A 120 1.77 -9.11 -1.87
C TYR A 120 3.04 -8.67 -2.58
N VAL A 121 3.00 -7.44 -3.08
CA VAL A 121 4.12 -6.68 -3.62
C VAL A 121 4.05 -5.25 -3.07
N CYS A 122 5.11 -4.83 -2.41
CA CYS A 122 5.32 -3.48 -1.93
C CYS A 122 6.42 -2.81 -2.73
N GLU A 123 6.16 -1.62 -3.28
CA GLU A 123 7.07 -0.89 -4.14
C GLU A 123 7.15 0.57 -3.71
N ILE A 124 8.37 1.09 -3.67
CA ILE A 124 8.64 2.50 -3.41
C ILE A 124 9.32 3.09 -4.64
N TYR A 125 8.76 4.18 -5.15
CA TYR A 125 9.32 4.96 -6.25
C TYR A 125 9.72 6.33 -5.73
N GLN A 126 10.91 6.79 -6.11
CA GLN A 126 11.28 8.18 -5.92
C GLN A 126 10.78 8.98 -7.12
N VAL A 127 10.00 10.01 -6.87
CA VAL A 127 9.50 10.93 -7.89
C VAL A 127 9.82 12.34 -7.42
N ASP A 128 10.82 12.96 -8.07
CA ASP A 128 11.37 14.25 -7.70
C ASP A 128 11.78 14.31 -6.21
N ARG A 129 10.99 15.01 -5.39
CA ARG A 129 11.22 15.22 -3.95
C ARG A 129 10.34 14.35 -3.04
N HIS A 130 9.46 13.56 -3.64
CA HIS A 130 8.50 12.72 -2.93
C HIS A 130 8.75 11.24 -3.21
N TYR A 131 8.10 10.42 -2.40
CA TYR A 131 8.18 8.98 -2.43
C TYR A 131 6.77 8.42 -2.54
N ALA A 132 6.49 7.76 -3.65
CA ALA A 132 5.25 7.05 -3.88
C ALA A 132 5.39 5.63 -3.34
N VAL A 133 4.49 5.24 -2.44
CA VAL A 133 4.45 3.92 -1.82
C VAL A 133 3.22 3.20 -2.33
N PHE A 134 3.43 2.05 -2.95
CA PHE A 134 2.37 1.16 -3.40
C PHE A 134 2.46 -0.16 -2.67
N PHE A 135 1.33 -0.64 -2.17
CA PHE A 135 1.21 -1.96 -1.61
C PHE A 135 0.05 -2.69 -2.29
N THR A 136 0.35 -3.71 -3.07
CA THR A 136 -0.64 -4.49 -3.81
C THR A 136 -0.69 -5.89 -3.23
N SER A 137 -1.88 -6.35 -2.84
CA SER A 137 -2.14 -7.75 -2.52
C SER A 137 -3.24 -8.31 -3.41
N SER A 138 -3.49 -9.62 -3.31
CA SER A 138 -4.66 -10.24 -3.96
C SER A 138 -6.01 -9.80 -3.38
N THR A 139 -6.02 -8.97 -2.33
CA THR A 139 -7.25 -8.51 -1.67
C THR A 139 -7.41 -6.99 -1.70
N VAL A 140 -6.33 -6.21 -1.61
CA VAL A 140 -6.38 -4.75 -1.51
C VAL A 140 -5.18 -4.10 -2.18
N ASN A 141 -5.37 -2.88 -2.64
CA ASN A 141 -4.34 -2.00 -3.17
C ASN A 141 -4.25 -0.77 -2.29
N PHE A 142 -3.04 -0.41 -1.87
CA PHE A 142 -2.77 0.85 -1.19
C PHE A 142 -1.88 1.73 -2.02
N PHE A 143 -2.07 3.04 -1.83
CA PHE A 143 -1.21 4.08 -2.38
C PHE A 143 -1.09 5.23 -1.39
N GLY A 144 0.11 5.78 -1.28
CA GLY A 144 0.33 7.03 -0.58
C GLY A 144 1.58 7.74 -1.10
N VAL A 145 1.61 9.05 -0.93
CA VAL A 145 2.77 9.89 -1.27
C VAL A 145 3.30 10.52 0.00
N THR A 146 4.60 10.39 0.23
CA THR A 146 5.24 10.88 1.45
C THR A 146 6.67 11.33 1.20
N TYR A 147 7.38 11.74 2.25
CA TYR A 147 8.80 12.09 2.20
C TYR A 147 9.69 10.86 2.47
N ALA A 148 10.99 10.97 2.15
CA ALA A 148 11.97 9.89 2.29
C ALA A 148 12.04 9.26 3.70
N GLY A 149 11.77 10.08 4.72
CA GLY A 149 11.78 9.67 6.13
C GLY A 149 10.70 8.61 6.42
N ASP A 150 9.52 8.78 5.84
CA ASP A 150 8.32 8.09 6.28
C ASP A 150 7.85 7.01 5.29
N ALA A 151 8.51 6.88 4.13
CA ALA A 151 8.10 5.96 3.07
C ALA A 151 8.04 4.49 3.51
N THR A 152 9.06 4.02 4.25
CA THR A 152 9.09 2.64 4.73
C THR A 152 8.10 2.42 5.86
N GLU A 153 7.97 3.37 6.79
CA GLU A 153 6.98 3.32 7.87
C GLU A 153 5.55 3.27 7.31
N LEU A 154 5.25 4.08 6.29
CA LEU A 154 3.98 4.04 5.59
C LEU A 154 3.72 2.66 4.96
N ALA A 155 4.73 2.05 4.32
CA ALA A 155 4.63 0.69 3.81
C ALA A 155 4.33 -0.32 4.93
N GLY A 156 4.97 -0.18 6.09
CA GLY A 156 4.67 -0.98 7.28
C GLY A 156 3.22 -0.84 7.76
N LYS A 157 2.68 0.38 7.77
CA LYS A 157 1.26 0.62 8.11
C LYS A 157 0.31 -0.01 7.08
N MET A 158 0.58 0.15 5.79
CA MET A 158 -0.19 -0.49 4.72
C MET A 158 -0.17 -2.02 4.86
N TYR A 159 1.01 -2.60 5.10
CA TYR A 159 1.18 -4.03 5.32
C TYR A 159 0.41 -4.53 6.54
N SER A 160 0.47 -3.80 7.66
CA SER A 160 -0.27 -4.13 8.88
C SER A 160 -1.78 -4.18 8.65
N ILE A 161 -2.33 -3.17 7.96
CA ILE A 161 -3.75 -3.12 7.61
C ILE A 161 -4.08 -4.29 6.67
N ALA A 162 -3.29 -4.51 5.61
CA ALA A 162 -3.52 -5.57 4.63
C ALA A 162 -3.64 -6.98 5.27
N ARG A 163 -2.79 -7.28 6.27
CA ARG A 163 -2.82 -8.55 7.01
C ARG A 163 -4.13 -8.82 7.75
N SER A 164 -4.82 -7.76 8.15
CA SER A 164 -6.09 -7.85 8.87
C SER A 164 -7.32 -7.89 7.96
N VAL A 165 -7.14 -7.75 6.64
CA VAL A 165 -8.24 -7.68 5.69
C VAL A 165 -8.84 -9.08 5.50
N ILE A 166 -10.15 -9.17 5.72
CA ILE A 166 -10.96 -10.36 5.38
C ILE A 166 -12.01 -9.95 4.35
N VAL A 167 -11.96 -10.56 3.17
CA VAL A 167 -12.89 -10.28 2.07
C VAL A 167 -14.04 -11.29 2.08
N ARG A 168 -15.27 -10.80 1.92
CA ARG A 168 -16.44 -11.64 1.61
C ARG A 168 -16.49 -11.88 0.11
N LYS A 169 -15.71 -12.87 -0.34
CA LYS A 169 -15.49 -13.16 -1.77
C LYS A 169 -16.80 -13.46 -2.51
N ASP A 170 -17.71 -14.20 -1.88
CA ASP A 170 -19.04 -14.52 -2.39
C ASP A 170 -19.86 -13.27 -2.74
N VAL A 171 -19.88 -12.28 -1.84
CA VAL A 171 -20.59 -11.01 -2.05
C VAL A 171 -19.96 -10.20 -3.18
N VAL A 172 -18.62 -10.13 -3.22
CA VAL A 172 -17.88 -9.43 -4.29
C VAL A 172 -18.17 -10.06 -5.64
N LEU A 173 -18.04 -11.38 -5.75
CA LEU A 173 -18.32 -12.13 -6.98
C LEU A 173 -19.76 -11.92 -7.45
N GLN A 174 -20.74 -11.91 -6.54
CA GLN A 174 -22.15 -11.71 -6.89
C GLN A 174 -22.40 -10.32 -7.48
N VAL A 175 -21.89 -9.26 -6.83
CA VAL A 175 -22.11 -7.87 -7.27
C VAL A 175 -21.38 -7.60 -8.59
N TYR A 176 -20.09 -7.92 -8.67
CA TYR A 176 -19.24 -7.56 -9.81
C TYR A 176 -19.33 -8.51 -11.01
N SER A 177 -20.00 -9.66 -10.88
CA SER A 177 -20.32 -10.50 -12.05
C SER A 177 -21.54 -10.00 -12.83
N HIS A 178 -22.45 -9.24 -12.22
CA HIS A 178 -23.70 -8.77 -12.83
C HIS A 178 -23.65 -7.29 -13.16
N GLU A 179 -23.06 -6.47 -12.28
CA GLU A 179 -22.79 -5.07 -12.55
C GLU A 179 -21.41 -4.98 -13.20
N SER A 180 -21.39 -4.84 -14.53
CA SER A 180 -20.15 -4.51 -15.26
C SER A 180 -19.38 -3.42 -14.51
N ALA A 181 -18.07 -3.62 -14.35
CA ALA A 181 -17.03 -2.88 -13.61
C ALA A 181 -16.98 -1.33 -13.69
N ILE A 182 -18.12 -0.64 -13.84
CA ILE A 182 -18.22 0.70 -14.42
C ILE A 182 -17.93 1.81 -13.39
N ASP A 183 -18.03 1.58 -12.07
CA ASP A 183 -17.79 2.64 -11.07
C ASP A 183 -16.69 2.34 -10.02
N TYR A 184 -16.21 1.10 -9.92
CA TYR A 184 -15.13 0.75 -8.98
C TYR A 184 -13.81 1.45 -9.33
N GLU A 185 -13.45 1.47 -10.63
CA GLU A 185 -12.22 2.12 -11.08
C GLU A 185 -12.30 3.65 -10.90
N GLY A 186 -13.45 4.25 -11.22
CA GLY A 186 -13.67 5.68 -11.08
C GLY A 186 -13.53 6.15 -9.63
N GLU A 187 -14.10 5.42 -8.69
CA GLU A 187 -14.02 5.76 -7.26
C GLU A 187 -12.60 5.65 -6.70
N ALA A 188 -11.88 4.58 -7.06
CA ALA A 188 -10.48 4.40 -6.68
C ALA A 188 -9.59 5.51 -7.25
N ILE A 189 -9.77 5.85 -8.53
CA ILE A 189 -9.05 6.94 -9.21
C ILE A 189 -9.31 8.27 -8.51
N ASN A 190 -10.56 8.57 -8.16
CA ASN A 190 -10.92 9.82 -7.50
C ASN A 190 -10.22 9.96 -6.13
N LEU A 191 -10.20 8.91 -5.33
CA LEU A 191 -9.53 8.94 -4.03
C LEU A 191 -8.01 9.07 -4.16
N TYR A 192 -7.40 8.45 -5.17
CA TYR A 192 -5.98 8.64 -5.42
C TYR A 192 -5.66 10.07 -5.88
N LYS A 193 -6.45 10.64 -6.80
CA LYS A 193 -6.33 12.04 -7.23
C LYS A 193 -6.45 13.02 -6.06
N ASP A 194 -7.34 12.75 -5.12
CA ASP A 194 -7.54 13.59 -3.94
C ASP A 194 -6.34 13.62 -2.97
N ILE A 195 -5.50 12.57 -2.97
CA ILE A 195 -4.33 12.47 -2.08
C ILE A 195 -3.00 12.71 -2.79
N ALA A 196 -3.00 12.70 -4.12
CA ALA A 196 -1.87 13.01 -4.97
C ALA A 196 -1.50 14.49 -4.89
N PRO A 197 -0.21 14.83 -4.81
CA PRO A 197 0.25 16.17 -5.16
C PRO A 197 0.03 16.45 -6.66
N GLU A 198 -0.28 17.70 -7.03
CA GLU A 198 -0.54 18.13 -8.43
C GLU A 198 0.69 18.11 -9.36
N GLU A 199 1.84 17.60 -8.89
CA GLU A 199 3.05 17.50 -9.70
C GLU A 199 2.87 16.46 -10.81
N GLY A 200 3.09 16.85 -12.07
CA GLY A 200 2.75 16.03 -13.24
C GLY A 200 3.37 14.62 -13.24
N THR A 201 4.61 14.48 -12.77
CA THR A 201 5.32 13.19 -12.66
C THR A 201 4.68 12.22 -11.65
N LEU A 202 4.13 12.75 -10.55
CA LEU A 202 3.43 11.94 -9.54
C LEU A 202 2.04 11.54 -10.03
N GLN A 203 1.32 12.45 -10.68
CA GLN A 203 0.00 12.19 -11.22
C GLN A 203 0.04 11.11 -12.32
N GLU A 204 1.05 11.17 -13.20
CA GLU A 204 1.27 10.14 -14.22
C GLU A 204 1.52 8.75 -13.59
N LEU A 205 2.29 8.68 -12.51
CA LEU A 205 2.54 7.41 -11.80
C LEU A 205 1.27 6.82 -11.19
N ILE A 206 0.32 7.66 -10.79
CA ILE A 206 -0.96 7.25 -10.23
C ILE A 206 -1.88 6.75 -11.33
N GLU A 207 -2.00 7.52 -12.42
CA GLU A 207 -2.87 7.18 -13.54
C GLU A 207 -2.48 5.82 -14.14
N ASP A 208 -1.18 5.57 -14.30
CA ASP A 208 -0.63 4.30 -14.80
C ASP A 208 -0.99 3.11 -13.88
N LYS A 209 -0.94 3.28 -12.55
CA LYS A 209 -1.33 2.23 -11.58
C LYS A 209 -2.85 2.03 -11.47
N THR A 210 -3.65 3.00 -11.87
CA THR A 210 -5.12 2.90 -11.84
C THR A 210 -5.74 2.39 -13.13
N HIS A 211 -5.00 2.46 -14.24
CA HIS A 211 -5.35 1.80 -15.49
C HIS A 211 -5.09 0.30 -15.35
N ILE A 212 -6.07 -0.39 -14.76
CA ILE A 212 -6.16 -1.83 -14.84
C ILE A 212 -6.52 -2.17 -16.30
N ASP A 213 -5.58 -2.73 -17.06
CA ASP A 213 -5.78 -3.13 -18.44
C ASP A 213 -6.93 -4.13 -18.57
N ASN A 214 -8.12 -3.63 -18.88
CA ASN A 214 -9.23 -4.41 -19.39
C ASN A 214 -8.89 -4.86 -20.81
N LYS A 215 -8.01 -5.85 -20.95
CA LYS A 215 -7.86 -6.60 -22.19
C LYS A 215 -9.09 -7.50 -22.35
N LYS A 216 -10.24 -6.88 -22.65
CA LYS A 216 -11.35 -7.59 -23.29
C LYS A 216 -10.82 -8.06 -24.65
N ASP A 217 -10.79 -9.37 -24.83
CA ASP A 217 -10.69 -10.02 -26.12
C ASP A 217 -11.69 -9.38 -27.09
N LYS A 218 -11.21 -8.42 -27.88
CA LYS A 218 -11.73 -8.13 -29.20
C LYS A 218 -11.02 -9.09 -30.14
N ASP A 219 -11.48 -10.34 -30.19
CA ASP A 219 -11.30 -11.10 -31.43
C ASP A 219 -12.58 -11.86 -31.80
N LYS A 220 -12.96 -11.62 -33.06
CA LYS A 220 -13.97 -12.28 -33.90
C LYS A 220 -15.44 -12.12 -33.53
N THR A 221 -16.00 -11.00 -33.99
CA THR A 221 -17.23 -11.09 -34.80
C THR A 221 -16.89 -10.70 -36.23
N THR A 222 -16.75 -11.71 -37.09
CA THR A 222 -16.92 -11.56 -38.54
C THR A 222 -17.71 -12.76 -39.04
N ASP A 223 -18.87 -12.42 -39.58
CA ASP A 223 -19.61 -13.02 -40.68
C ASP A 223 -20.30 -14.39 -40.49
N ASN A 224 -21.63 -14.32 -40.55
CA ASN A 224 -22.42 -15.02 -41.57
C ASN A 224 -23.59 -14.13 -42.01
#